data_AF-A0A4Y2Q0E1-F1
#
_entry.id   AF-A0A4Y2Q0E1-F1
#
_cell.length_a   1.000
_cell.length_b   1.000
_cell.length_c   1.000
_cell.angle_alpha   90.00
_cell.angle_beta   90.00
_cell.angle_gamma   90.00
#
_symmetry.space_group_name_H-M   'P 1'
#
loop_
_entity.id
_entity.type
_entity.pdbx_description
1 polymer ?
#
loop_
_entity_poly.entity_id
_entity_poly.type
_entity_poly.pdbx_seq_one_letter_code
_entity_poly.pdbx_strand_id
1 'polypeptide(L)'
;MTIIDGKKQLWMSTTKVIKKFIPTPPILDIDGIKYTPLGKANAFKHSLENSFQQNSEPYCNLHINEVNHSINNYFNKLTSSSIPDLVSPQEVINVIKKINPRK
;
A
#
# COMPACT_ATOMS: atom_id res chain seq x y z
N MET A 1 1.75 14.93 33.44
CA MET A 1 1.08 14.32 32.28
C MET A 1 2.17 13.96 31.27
N THR A 2 2.50 12.68 31.18
CA THR A 2 3.66 12.19 30.40
C THR A 2 3.28 12.06 28.93
N ILE A 3 4.23 12.12 28.00
CA ILE A 3 3.97 12.01 26.54
C ILE A 3 3.17 10.74 26.18
N ILE A 4 3.34 9.67 26.96
CA ILE A 4 2.62 8.40 26.85
C ILE A 4 1.12 8.56 27.15
N ASP A 5 0.75 9.36 28.16
CA ASP A 5 -0.65 9.64 28.51
C ASP A 5 -1.35 10.44 27.40
N GLY A 6 -0.65 11.40 26.79
CA GLY A 6 -1.19 12.18 25.67
C GLY A 6 -1.53 11.32 24.45
N LYS A 7 -0.66 10.37 24.08
CA LYS A 7 -0.90 9.44 22.96
C LYS A 7 -2.08 8.49 23.23
N LYS A 8 -2.20 8.01 24.48
CA LYS A 8 -3.32 7.16 24.89
C LYS A 8 -4.66 7.90 24.79
N GLN A 9 -4.71 9.15 25.24
CA GLN A 9 -5.93 9.97 25.19
C GLN A 9 -6.34 10.33 23.76
N LEU A 10 -5.37 10.62 22.90
CA LEU A 10 -5.61 10.84 21.47
C LEU A 10 -6.21 9.58 20.83
N TRP A 11 -5.61 8.41 21.04
CA TRP A 11 -6.11 7.14 20.53
C TRP A 11 -7.54 6.83 21.00
N MET A 12 -7.84 7.03 22.29
CA MET A 12 -9.18 6.80 22.83
C MET A 12 -10.23 7.75 22.21
N SER A 13 -9.87 9.02 22.02
CA SER A 13 -10.76 10.03 21.44
C SER A 13 -11.04 9.76 19.96
N THR A 14 -10.00 9.45 19.18
CA THR A 14 -10.13 9.07 17.77
C THR A 14 -10.96 7.79 17.61
N THR A 15 -10.76 6.80 18.47
CA THR A 15 -11.56 5.56 18.45
C THR A 15 -13.04 5.81 18.73
N LYS A 16 -13.37 6.70 19.67
CA LYS A 16 -14.76 7.09 19.95
C LYS A 16 -15.42 7.76 18.74
N VAL A 17 -14.71 8.65 18.07
CA VAL A 17 -15.18 9.33 16.85
C VAL A 17 -15.40 8.31 15.72
N ILE A 18 -14.41 7.46 15.44
CA ILE A 18 -14.51 6.43 14.39
C ILE A 18 -15.70 5.51 14.62
N LYS A 19 -15.91 5.01 15.84
CA LYS A 19 -17.06 4.15 16.16
C LYS A 19 -18.42 4.83 15.97
N LYS A 20 -18.47 6.16 16.05
CA LYS A 20 -19.69 6.95 15.83
C LYS A 20 -20.01 7.14 14.35
N PHE A 21 -18.99 7.30 13.51
CA PHE A 21 -19.15 7.64 12.08
C PHE A 21 -19.00 6.44 11.14
N ILE A 22 -18.25 5.42 11.56
CA ILE A 22 -18.10 4.16 10.84
C ILE A 22 -18.83 3.11 11.67
N PRO A 23 -20.14 2.88 11.44
CA PRO A 23 -20.81 1.76 12.06
C PRO A 23 -20.03 0.50 11.67
N THR A 24 -19.55 -0.23 12.67
CA THR A 24 -18.93 -1.54 12.40
C THR A 24 -20.00 -2.38 11.72
N PRO A 25 -19.79 -2.81 10.47
CA PRO A 25 -20.79 -3.61 9.78
C PRO A 25 -21.06 -4.86 10.62
N PRO A 26 -22.33 -5.32 10.70
CA PRO A 26 -22.65 -6.53 11.42
C PRO A 26 -21.84 -7.69 10.82
N ILE A 27 -21.19 -8.47 11.70
CA ILE A 27 -20.49 -9.67 11.27
C ILE A 27 -21.56 -10.71 10.95
N LEU A 28 -21.66 -11.04 9.67
CA LEU A 28 -22.55 -12.07 9.16
C LEU A 28 -21.89 -13.43 9.42
N ASP A 29 -22.65 -14.32 10.03
CA ASP A 29 -22.32 -15.72 10.18
C ASP A 29 -23.13 -16.55 9.17
N ILE A 30 -22.91 -17.87 9.14
CA ILE A 30 -23.56 -18.81 8.23
C ILE A 30 -25.10 -18.72 8.34
N ASP A 31 -25.62 -18.53 9.55
CA ASP A 31 -27.07 -18.41 9.80
C ASP A 31 -27.56 -16.96 9.91
N GLY A 32 -26.73 -15.96 9.53
CA GLY A 32 -27.06 -14.54 9.58
C GLY A 32 -26.39 -13.74 10.70
N ILE A 33 -26.97 -12.59 11.07
CA ILE A 33 -26.34 -11.63 11.99
C ILE A 33 -26.37 -12.17 13.43
N LYS A 34 -25.19 -12.23 14.07
CA LYS A 34 -25.08 -12.60 15.49
C LYS A 34 -25.01 -11.36 16.38
N TYR A 35 -25.86 -11.32 17.42
CA TYR A 35 -25.95 -10.18 18.34
C TYR A 35 -25.24 -10.40 19.68
N THR A 36 -25.07 -11.66 20.10
CA THR A 36 -24.39 -12.00 21.35
C THR A 36 -22.87 -11.83 21.21
N PRO A 37 -22.14 -11.46 22.28
CA PRO A 37 -20.68 -11.35 22.22
C PRO A 37 -20.00 -12.64 21.74
N LEU A 38 -20.45 -13.79 22.26
CA LEU A 38 -19.95 -15.10 21.84
C LEU A 38 -20.25 -15.40 20.37
N GLY A 39 -21.48 -15.12 19.91
CA GLY A 39 -21.85 -15.31 18.51
C GLY A 39 -21.03 -14.44 17.56
N LYS A 40 -20.75 -13.19 17.94
CA LYS A 40 -19.87 -12.30 17.16
C LYS A 40 -18.43 -12.81 17.09
N ALA A 41 -17.89 -13.32 18.21
CA ALA A 41 -16.54 -13.87 18.25
C ALA A 41 -16.41 -15.10 17.33
N ASN A 42 -17.42 -15.99 17.35
CA ASN A 42 -17.45 -17.17 16.48
C ASN A 42 -17.58 -16.80 15.00
N ALA A 43 -18.51 -15.89 14.66
CA ALA A 43 -18.69 -15.40 13.29
C ALA A 43 -17.41 -14.72 12.76
N PHE A 44 -16.73 -13.93 13.61
CA PHE A 44 -15.46 -13.32 13.27
C PHE A 44 -14.36 -14.35 13.02
N LYS A 45 -14.23 -15.35 13.90
CA LYS A 45 -13.27 -16.46 13.74
C LYS A 45 -13.47 -17.18 12.42
N HIS A 46 -14.71 -17.54 12.10
CA HIS A 46 -15.07 -18.20 10.84
C HIS A 46 -14.78 -17.31 9.61
N SER A 47 -15.09 -16.02 9.68
CA SER A 47 -14.77 -15.06 8.61
C SER A 47 -13.26 -14.94 8.36
N LEU A 48 -12.44 -14.94 9.41
CA LEU A 48 -10.98 -14.95 9.28
C LEU A 48 -10.50 -16.26 8.65
N GLU A 49 -11.00 -17.40 9.12
CA GLU A 49 -10.64 -18.72 8.58
C GLU A 49 -10.91 -18.80 7.08
N ASN A 50 -12.00 -18.21 6.58
CA ASN A 50 -12.33 -18.17 5.16
C ASN A 50 -11.51 -17.14 4.36
N SER A 51 -11.22 -15.98 4.95
CA SER A 51 -10.50 -14.90 4.24
C SER A 51 -9.03 -15.22 4.00
N PHE A 52 -8.42 -15.99 4.90
CA PHE A 52 -7.01 -16.37 4.84
C PHE A 52 -6.81 -17.82 4.38
N GLN A 53 -7.79 -18.41 3.69
CA GLN A 53 -7.59 -19.70 3.05
C GLN A 53 -6.50 -19.58 2.00
N GLN A 54 -5.62 -20.57 1.97
CA GLN A 54 -4.69 -20.72 0.87
C GLN A 54 -5.51 -20.79 -0.42
N ASN A 55 -5.23 -19.89 -1.37
CA ASN A 55 -5.94 -19.86 -2.63
C ASN A 55 -5.85 -21.25 -3.27
N SER A 56 -7.00 -21.90 -3.46
CA SER A 56 -7.07 -23.27 -4.00
C SER A 56 -6.73 -23.29 -5.49
N GLU A 57 -6.87 -22.14 -6.17
CA GLU A 57 -6.41 -21.98 -7.53
C GLU A 57 -4.88 -22.02 -7.57
N PRO A 58 -4.28 -23.00 -8.27
CA PRO A 58 -2.85 -23.00 -8.46
C PRO A 58 -2.47 -21.76 -9.25
N TYR A 59 -1.49 -21.02 -8.76
CA TYR A 59 -0.94 -19.90 -9.53
C TYR A 59 -0.47 -20.42 -10.90
N CYS A 60 -0.83 -19.71 -11.96
CA CYS A 60 -0.36 -20.04 -13.30
C CYS A 60 1.17 -19.83 -13.35
N ASN A 61 1.93 -20.92 -13.27
CA ASN A 61 3.40 -20.88 -13.29
C ASN A 61 3.95 -20.18 -14.55
N LEU A 62 3.25 -20.29 -15.68
CA LEU A 62 3.57 -19.56 -16.90
C LEU A 62 3.52 -18.04 -16.66
N HIS A 63 2.45 -17.56 -16.01
CA HIS A 63 2.28 -16.15 -15.69
C HIS A 63 3.36 -15.64 -14.71
N ILE A 64 3.73 -16.45 -13.72
CA ILE A 64 4.85 -16.13 -12.80
C ILE A 64 6.15 -15.93 -13.60
N ASN A 65 6.45 -16.82 -14.53
CA ASN A 65 7.65 -16.73 -15.37
C ASN A 65 7.62 -15.48 -16.27
N GLU A 66 6.48 -15.16 -16.87
CA GLU A 66 6.30 -13.94 -17.67
C GLU A 66 6.51 -12.66 -16.86
N VAL A 67 5.92 -12.58 -15.67
CA VAL A 67 6.09 -11.43 -14.76
C VAL A 67 7.55 -11.28 -14.35
N ASN A 68 8.20 -12.36 -13.94
CA ASN A 68 9.61 -12.34 -13.56
C ASN A 68 10.51 -11.94 -14.74
N HIS A 69 10.23 -12.44 -15.94
CA HIS A 69 10.95 -12.06 -17.15
C HIS A 69 10.77 -10.57 -17.48
N SER A 70 9.55 -10.04 -17.37
CA SER A 70 9.25 -8.62 -17.58
C SER A 70 9.99 -7.71 -16.60
N ILE A 71 10.00 -8.08 -15.31
CA ILE A 71 10.72 -7.34 -14.26
C ILE A 71 12.22 -7.34 -14.55
N ASN A 72 12.80 -8.50 -14.85
CA ASN A 72 14.22 -8.61 -15.17
C ASN A 72 14.59 -7.79 -16.42
N ASN A 73 13.77 -7.83 -17.47
CA ASN A 73 14.00 -7.01 -18.67
C ASN A 73 13.96 -5.51 -18.38
N TYR A 74 13.06 -5.05 -17.51
CA TYR A 74 12.98 -3.63 -17.13
C TYR A 74 14.27 -3.16 -16.46
N PHE A 75 14.76 -3.90 -15.46
CA PHE A 75 16.00 -3.55 -14.77
C PHE A 75 17.24 -3.67 -15.66
N ASN A 76 17.30 -4.69 -16.51
CA ASN A 76 18.42 -4.84 -17.45
C ASN A 76 18.44 -3.74 -18.51
N LYS A 77 17.27 -3.26 -18.96
CA LYS A 77 17.16 -2.09 -19.84
C LYS A 77 17.64 -0.82 -19.17
N LEU A 78 17.30 -0.61 -17.89
CA LEU A 78 17.80 0.53 -17.11
C LEU A 78 19.33 0.51 -16.97
N THR A 79 19.95 -0.66 -16.78
CA THR A 79 21.41 -0.77 -16.71
C THR A 79 22.10 -0.59 -18.07
N SER A 80 21.40 -0.82 -19.18
CA SER A 80 21.88 -0.56 -20.54
C SER A 80 21.58 0.85 -21.05
N SER A 81 20.70 1.59 -20.36
CA SER A 81 20.54 3.02 -20.61
C SER A 81 21.84 3.66 -20.18
N SER A 82 22.61 4.19 -21.13
CA SER A 82 23.68 5.12 -20.83
C SER A 82 23.12 6.15 -19.86
N ILE A 83 23.81 6.38 -18.74
CA ILE A 83 23.55 7.53 -17.89
C ILE A 83 23.39 8.71 -18.86
N PRO A 84 22.23 9.41 -18.88
CA PRO A 84 22.09 10.54 -19.78
C PRO A 84 23.26 11.46 -19.51
N ASP A 85 24.02 11.80 -20.56
CA ASP A 85 25.27 12.53 -20.45
C ASP A 85 25.06 13.68 -19.46
N LEU A 86 25.84 13.65 -18.38
CA LEU A 86 25.70 14.63 -17.32
C LEU A 86 26.00 15.98 -17.94
N VAL A 87 24.95 16.78 -18.18
CA VAL A 87 25.07 18.07 -18.86
C VAL A 87 26.13 18.89 -18.12
N SER A 88 27.18 19.27 -18.85
CA SER A 88 28.29 20.00 -18.27
C SER A 88 27.80 21.37 -17.80
N PRO A 89 28.30 21.90 -16.66
CA PRO A 89 28.03 23.28 -16.25
C PRO A 89 28.27 24.29 -17.37
N GLN A 90 29.25 24.01 -18.25
CA GLN A 90 29.57 24.89 -19.38
C GLN A 90 28.48 24.89 -20.46
N GLU A 91 27.84 23.75 -20.71
CA GLU A 91 26.71 23.66 -21.65
C GLU A 91 25.51 24.43 -21.13
N VAL A 92 25.22 24.32 -19.82
CA VAL A 92 24.16 25.11 -19.17
C VAL A 92 24.45 26.62 -19.30
N ILE A 93 25.68 27.05 -19.03
CA ILE A 93 26.10 28.45 -19.17
C ILE A 93 25.95 28.93 -20.62
N ASN A 94 26.36 28.13 -21.61
CA ASN A 94 26.26 28.49 -23.02
C ASN A 94 24.80 28.63 -23.47
N VAL A 95 23.90 27.76 -22.99
CA VAL A 95 22.46 27.86 -23.25
C VAL A 95 21.88 29.12 -22.63
N ILE A 96 22.22 29.43 -21.37
CA ILE A 96 21.78 30.66 -20.69
C ILE A 96 22.22 31.91 -21.47
N LYS A 97 23.48 31.95 -21.92
CA LYS A 97 24.01 33.05 -22.74
C LYS A 97 23.30 33.18 -24.08
N LYS A 98 22.96 32.06 -24.72
CA LYS A 98 22.23 32.04 -26.00
C LYS A 98 20.79 32.55 -25.85
N ILE A 99 20.14 32.22 -24.74
CA ILE A 99 18.76 32.66 -24.45
C ILE A 99 18.74 34.15 -24.07
N ASN A 100 19.78 34.64 -23.41
CA ASN A 100 19.86 36.05 -23.02
C ASN A 100 21.21 36.69 -23.38
N PRO A 101 21.43 37.03 -24.66
CA PRO A 101 22.71 37.55 -25.15
C PRO A 101 23.04 38.98 -24.66
N ARG A 102 22.13 39.60 -23.89
CA ARG A 102 22.28 40.96 -23.34
C ARG A 102 22.76 41.00 -21.88
N LYS A 103 23.07 39.85 -21.28
CA LYS A 103 23.76 39.73 -19.99
C LYS A 103 25.16 39.18 -20.16
#